data_AF-J2ZU26-F1
#
_entry.id   AF-J2ZU26-F1
#
_cell.length_a   1.000
_cell.length_b   1.000
_cell.length_c   1.000
_cell.angle_alpha   90.00
_cell.angle_beta   90.00
_cell.angle_gamma   90.00
#
_symmetry.space_group_name_H-M   'P 1'
#
loop_
_entity.id
_entity.type
_entity.pdbx_description
1 polymer ?
#
loop_
_entity_poly.entity_id
_entity_poly.type
_entity_poly.pdbx_seq_one_letter_code
_entity_poly.pdbx_strand_id
1 'polypeptide(L)' 'MSHDASVPGPDEHGPVLSSVLRSSLRCPLSGQELADGVDDTGHPVLISPAVGLAYPVRDGVPILLVHEALRAPAHF' A
#
# COMPACT_ATOMS: atom_id res chain seq x y z
N MET A 1 -35.99 -19.93 7.49
CA MET A 1 -35.20 -18.68 7.58
C MET A 1 -33.84 -18.97 6.98
N SER A 2 -33.71 -18.71 5.68
CA SER A 2 -32.48 -18.96 4.92
C SER A 2 -31.49 -17.85 5.25
N HIS A 3 -30.36 -18.21 5.87
CA HIS A 3 -29.22 -17.30 5.96
C HIS A 3 -28.47 -17.41 4.64
N ASP A 4 -28.61 -16.38 3.82
CA ASP A 4 -27.75 -16.09 2.68
C ASP A 4 -26.37 -15.72 3.24
N ALA A 5 -25.52 -16.74 3.42
CA ALA A 5 -24.12 -16.52 3.71
C ALA A 5 -23.43 -16.17 2.39
N SER A 6 -23.47 -14.89 2.02
CA SER A 6 -22.64 -14.35 0.95
C SER A 6 -21.19 -14.55 1.35
N VAL A 7 -20.57 -15.63 0.85
CA VAL A 7 -19.12 -15.85 0.93
C VAL A 7 -18.48 -14.84 -0.01
N PRO A 8 -17.64 -13.90 0.47
CA PRO A 8 -16.90 -13.02 -0.42
C PRO A 8 -16.02 -13.88 -1.33
N GLY A 9 -16.10 -13.65 -2.64
CA GLY A 9 -15.29 -14.37 -3.61
C GLY A 9 -13.78 -14.15 -3.37
N PRO A 10 -12.92 -15.09 -3.78
CA PRO A 10 -11.47 -15.00 -3.59
C PRO A 10 -10.79 -13.86 -4.38
N ASP A 11 -11.55 -13.09 -5.16
CA ASP A 11 -11.04 -12.11 -6.11
C ASP A 11 -11.17 -10.64 -5.65
N GLU A 12 -11.75 -10.38 -4.47
CA GLU A 12 -12.04 -9.00 -4.02
C GLU A 12 -10.84 -8.32 -3.34
N HIS A 13 -9.77 -9.08 -3.07
CA HIS A 13 -8.54 -8.58 -2.47
C HIS A 13 -7.36 -9.16 -3.26
N GLY A 14 -6.82 -8.38 -4.20
CA GLY A 14 -5.62 -8.76 -4.96
C GLY A 14 -4.49 -9.25 -4.03
N PRO A 15 -3.53 -10.03 -4.56
CA PRO A 15 -2.55 -10.74 -3.74
C PRO A 15 -1.87 -9.81 -2.74
N VAL A 16 -2.21 -9.98 -1.47
CA VAL A 16 -1.63 -9.21 -0.37
C VAL A 16 -0.22 -9.71 -0.15
N LEU A 17 0.77 -8.81 -0.25
CA LEU A 17 2.14 -9.15 0.09
C LEU A 17 2.21 -9.77 1.49
N SER A 18 3.01 -10.84 1.62
CA SER A 18 3.24 -11.47 2.91
C SER A 18 3.89 -10.46 3.88
N SER A 19 3.63 -10.62 5.18
CA SER A 19 4.12 -9.70 6.21
C SER A 19 5.65 -9.54 6.17
N VAL A 20 6.39 -10.64 5.95
CA VAL A 20 7.86 -10.62 5.83
C VAL A 20 8.32 -9.86 4.59
N LEU A 21 7.65 -10.01 3.45
CA LEU A 21 8.01 -9.27 2.24
C LEU A 21 7.72 -7.78 2.41
N ARG A 22 6.56 -7.43 3.01
CA ARG A 22 6.18 -6.05 3.29
C ARG A 22 7.17 -5.36 4.21
N SER A 23 7.56 -6.01 5.32
CA SER A 23 8.53 -5.44 6.27
C SER A 23 9.96 -5.33 5.70
N SER A 24 10.26 -6.04 4.61
CA SER A 24 11.55 -5.95 3.92
C SER A 24 11.64 -4.76 2.96
N LEU A 25 10.51 -4.13 2.59
CA LEU A 25 10.50 -3.02 1.63
C LEU A 25 11.18 -1.78 2.21
N ARG A 26 11.88 -1.03 1.36
CA ARG A 26 12.58 0.20 1.71
C ARG A 26 12.34 1.28 0.67
N CYS A 27 12.43 2.53 1.10
CA CYS A 27 12.32 3.68 0.21
C CYS A 27 13.47 3.66 -0.82
N PRO A 28 13.18 3.73 -2.13
CA PRO A 28 14.20 3.71 -3.18
C PRO A 28 15.13 4.94 -3.16
N LEU A 29 14.74 6.04 -2.52
CA LEU A 29 15.57 7.25 -2.41
C LEU A 29 16.45 7.28 -1.15
N SER A 30 15.88 6.90 0.01
CA SER A 30 16.53 7.07 1.31
C SER A 30 17.00 5.77 1.95
N GLY A 31 16.55 4.61 1.43
CA GLY A 31 16.78 3.30 2.04
C GLY A 31 16.07 3.08 3.38
N GLN A 32 15.24 4.03 3.84
CA GLN A 32 14.53 3.94 5.12
C GLN A 32 13.26 3.08 5.02
N GLU A 33 12.71 2.72 6.18
CA GLU A 33 11.45 1.98 6.26
C GLU A 33 10.27 2.77 5.67
N LEU A 34 9.27 2.02 5.21
CA LEU A 34 8.03 2.53 4.67
C LEU A 34 6.90 2.23 5.65
N ALA A 35 6.00 3.18 5.86
CA ALA A 35 4.77 2.99 6.63
C ALA A 35 3.61 2.68 5.70
N ASP A 36 2.69 1.81 6.12
CA ASP A 36 1.43 1.63 5.40
C ASP A 36 0.53 2.86 5.60
N GLY A 37 -0.20 3.25 4.58
CA GLY A 37 -1.31 4.18 4.71
C GLY A 37 -2.23 4.17 3.51
N VAL A 38 -3.05 5.21 3.44
CA VAL A 38 -4.13 5.33 2.45
C VAL A 38 -4.10 6.73 1.87
N ASP A 39 -4.25 6.85 0.56
CA ASP A 39 -4.36 8.15 -0.10
C ASP A 39 -5.75 8.78 0.05
N ASP A 40 -5.91 10.00 -0.46
CA ASP A 40 -7.18 10.75 -0.39
C ASP A 40 -8.33 10.07 -1.15
N THR A 41 -8.03 9.10 -2.02
CA THR A 41 -9.00 8.33 -2.80
C THR A 41 -9.36 6.98 -2.16
N GLY A 42 -8.76 6.64 -1.02
CA GLY A 42 -9.00 5.38 -0.33
C GLY A 42 -8.10 4.24 -0.82
N HIS A 43 -7.11 4.50 -1.67
CA HIS A 43 -6.21 3.46 -2.17
C HIS A 43 -4.99 3.28 -1.25
N PRO A 44 -4.51 2.03 -1.09
CA PRO A 44 -3.34 1.74 -0.28
C PRO A 44 -2.07 2.36 -0.87
N VAL A 45 -1.24 2.93 0.00
CA VAL A 45 0.07 3.50 -0.34
C VAL A 45 1.12 3.14 0.69
N LEU A 46 2.39 3.14 0.28
CA LEU A 46 3.55 3.04 1.16
C LEU A 46 4.22 4.39 1.31
N ILE A 47 4.34 4.86 2.54
CA ILE A 47 4.76 6.23 2.86
C ILE A 47 6.20 6.21 3.29
N SER A 48 6.99 7.15 2.77
CA SER A 48 8.33 7.44 3.26
C SER A 48 8.34 8.81 3.95
N PRO A 49 8.22 8.86 5.29
CA PRO A 49 8.21 10.10 6.05
C PRO A 49 9.49 10.93 5.85
N ALA A 50 10.63 10.24 5.71
CA ALA A 50 11.94 10.87 5.54
C ALA A 50 12.06 11.77 4.30
N VAL A 51 11.29 11.49 3.24
CA VAL A 51 11.32 12.25 1.98
C VAL A 51 9.96 12.88 1.63
N GLY A 52 8.93 12.66 2.45
CA GLY A 52 7.58 13.18 2.23
C GLY A 52 6.93 12.67 0.95
N LEU A 53 7.17 11.40 0.61
CA LEU A 53 6.62 10.74 -0.58
C LEU A 53 5.78 9.51 -0.22
N ALA A 54 4.81 9.21 -1.07
CA ALA A 54 3.98 8.02 -1.03
C ALA A 54 4.13 7.24 -2.35
N TYR A 55 4.28 5.91 -2.25
CA TYR A 55 4.38 4.99 -3.37
C TYR A 55 3.06 4.22 -3.49
N PRO A 56 2.38 4.26 -4.65
CA PRO A 56 1.08 3.62 -4.79
C PRO A 56 1.17 2.09 -4.74
N VAL A 57 0.14 1.45 -4.21
CA VAL A 57 -0.06 0.01 -4.32
C VAL A 57 -1.18 -0.24 -5.32
N ARG A 58 -0.86 -0.84 -6.46
CA ARG A 58 -1.81 -1.15 -7.54
C ARG A 58 -1.99 -2.66 -7.61
N ASP A 59 -3.23 -3.12 -7.50
CA ASP A 59 -3.57 -4.56 -7.55
C ASP A 59 -2.77 -5.42 -6.55
N GLY A 60 -2.44 -4.85 -5.38
CA GLY A 60 -1.62 -5.50 -4.34
C GLY A 60 -0.10 -5.39 -4.55
N VAL A 61 0.36 -4.79 -5.65
CA VAL A 61 1.77 -4.61 -5.99
C VAL A 61 2.22 -3.19 -5.64
N PRO A 62 3.20 -3.01 -4.72
CA PRO A 62 3.78 -1.70 -4.44
C PRO A 62 4.66 -1.24 -5.60
N ILE A 63 4.39 -0.04 -6.11
CA ILE A 63 5.19 0.54 -7.18
C ILE A 63 6.26 1.46 -6.59
N LEU A 64 7.41 0.87 -6.25
CA LEU A 64 8.57 1.57 -5.66
C LEU A 64 9.42 2.29 -6.73
N LEU A 65 8.75 3.09 -7.57
CA LEU A 65 9.39 3.88 -8.62
C LEU A 65 9.35 5.36 -8.26
N VAL A 66 10.50 6.02 -8.30
CA VAL A 66 10.64 7.43 -7.91
C VAL A 66 9.74 8.36 -8.74
N HIS A 67 9.58 8.08 -10.02
CA HIS A 67 8.75 8.89 -10.92
C HIS A 67 7.25 8.65 -10.77
N GLU A 68 6.84 7.57 -10.09
CA GLU A 68 5.44 7.33 -9.74
C GLU A 68 5.09 7.78 -8.32
N ALA A 69 6.08 8.22 -7.55
CA ALA A 69 5.87 8.67 -6.19
C ALA A 69 5.03 9.96 -6.16
N LEU A 70 4.05 9.97 -5.27
CA LEU A 70 3.18 11.12 -5.01
C LEU A 70 3.62 11.83 -3.73
N ARG A 71 3.12 13.06 -3.53
CA ARG A 71 3.27 13.74 -2.24
C ARG A 71 2.50 12.96 -1.18
N ALA A 72 3.16 12.70 -0.07
CA ALA A 72 2.55 12.03 1.04
C ALA A 72 1.48 12.96 1.68
N PRO A 73 0.25 12.49 1.98
CA PRO A 73 -0.72 13.19 2.81
C PRO A 73 -0.14 13.93 4.02
N ALA A 74 -0.76 15.03 4.41
CA ALA A 74 -0.29 15.82 5.55
C ALA A 74 -0.55 15.15 6.92
N HIS A 75 -1.30 14.04 6.94
CA HIS A 75 -1.70 13.30 8.14
C HIS A 75 -1.63 11.80 7.82
N PHE A 76 -0.74 11.07 8.51
CA PHE A 76 -0.62 9.62 8.44
C PHE A 76 -0.58 9.02 9.84
#